data_AF-A0A480ATS7-F1
#
_entry.id   AF-A0A480ATS7-F1
#
_cell.length_a   1.000
_cell.length_b   1.000
_cell.length_c   1.000
_cell.angle_alpha   90.00
_cell.angle_beta   90.00
_cell.angle_gamma   90.00
#
_symmetry.space_group_name_H-M   'P 1'
#
loop_
_entity.id
_entity.type
_entity.pdbx_description
1 polymer ?
#
loop_
_entity_poly.entity_id
_entity_poly.type
_entity_poly.pdbx_seq_one_letter_code
_entity_poly.pdbx_strand_id
1 'polypeptide(L)'
;MNDAQIETEIQAKGLTAPRITPADLEANIVSEHYFTAGDGVVGVLAVADAQGKQLGDKVQLRAAEIPDELDLLTFCVLILRNGFTVTGESACASPENFDAEMGRKIARANAINKMWPLMGYALKNRLAGPTDEQVGRFLTWPVPADVYPDGTPGQPGRTGTNLMSAPQAKAMLQYVLGG
;
A
#
# COMPACT_ATOMS: atom_id res chain seq x y z
N MET A 1 11.77 9.77 -22.00
CA MET A 1 11.76 10.73 -20.88
C MET A 1 11.59 9.91 -19.62
N ASN A 2 12.54 9.96 -18.68
CA ASN A 2 12.42 9.24 -17.41
C ASN A 2 11.83 10.17 -16.33
N ASP A 3 11.33 9.60 -15.23
CA ASP A 3 10.65 10.36 -14.18
C ASP A 3 11.52 11.47 -13.58
N ALA A 4 12.84 11.27 -13.53
CA ALA A 4 13.81 12.27 -13.06
C ALA A 4 13.88 13.49 -14.00
N GLN A 5 13.79 13.30 -15.31
CA GLN A 5 13.76 14.39 -16.28
C GLN A 5 12.47 15.20 -16.17
N ILE A 6 11.33 14.54 -15.95
CA ILE A 6 10.04 15.19 -15.75
C ILE A 6 10.06 16.02 -14.46
N GLU A 7 10.57 15.47 -13.35
CA GLU A 7 10.67 16.19 -12.07
C GLU A 7 11.57 17.43 -12.18
N THR A 8 12.68 17.32 -12.92
CA THR A 8 13.57 18.47 -13.19
C THR A 8 12.84 19.58 -13.94
N GLU A 9 12.02 19.23 -14.94
CA GLU A 9 11.24 20.20 -15.71
C GLU A 9 10.12 20.86 -14.88
N ILE A 10 9.46 20.09 -14.02
CA ILE A 10 8.44 20.60 -13.08
C ILE A 10 9.05 21.64 -12.14
N GLN A 11 10.23 21.34 -11.58
CA GLN A 11 10.98 22.27 -10.73
C GLN A 11 11.40 23.53 -11.51
N ALA A 12 11.93 23.37 -12.73
CA ALA A 12 12.29 24.49 -13.60
C ALA A 12 11.10 25.40 -13.94
N LYS A 13 9.89 24.83 -14.02
CA LYS A 13 8.63 25.56 -14.24
C LYS A 13 8.04 26.19 -12.98
N GLY A 14 8.68 26.04 -11.81
CA GLY A 14 8.22 26.63 -10.55
C GLY A 14 6.90 26.05 -10.02
N LEU A 15 6.56 24.82 -10.40
CA LEU A 15 5.35 24.16 -9.93
C LEU A 15 5.57 23.62 -8.51
N THR A 16 5.02 24.31 -7.50
CA THR A 16 5.25 24.02 -6.08
C THR A 16 4.12 23.28 -5.38
N ALA A 17 3.06 22.92 -6.11
CA ALA A 17 1.96 22.15 -5.54
C ALA A 17 2.46 20.77 -5.02
N PRO A 18 1.93 20.26 -3.89
CA PRO A 18 2.26 18.94 -3.39
C PRO A 18 2.03 17.86 -4.44
N ARG A 19 3.00 16.97 -4.62
CA ARG A 19 2.97 15.87 -5.58
C ARG A 19 3.70 14.66 -5.01
N ILE A 20 3.42 13.49 -5.59
CA ILE A 20 4.20 12.29 -5.33
C ILE A 20 5.44 12.32 -6.22
N THR A 21 6.59 11.94 -5.66
CA THR A 21 7.87 11.80 -6.35
C THR A 21 8.28 10.34 -6.46
N PRO A 22 9.25 9.99 -7.32
CA PRO A 22 9.83 8.65 -7.33
C PRO A 22 10.39 8.23 -5.97
N ALA A 23 10.98 9.17 -5.21
CA ALA A 23 11.50 8.90 -3.88
C ALA A 23 10.38 8.55 -2.88
N ASP A 24 9.20 9.17 -3.00
CA ASP A 24 8.05 8.85 -2.14
C ASP A 24 7.53 7.42 -2.38
N LEU A 25 7.53 6.96 -3.63
CA LEU A 25 7.15 5.59 -3.98
C LEU A 25 8.09 4.59 -3.32
N GLU A 26 9.40 4.77 -3.54
CA GLU A 26 10.44 3.92 -2.98
C GLU A 26 10.41 3.94 -1.44
N ALA A 27 10.28 5.13 -0.84
CA ALA A 27 10.18 5.26 0.60
C ALA A 27 8.94 4.56 1.17
N ASN A 28 7.86 4.40 0.40
CA ASN A 28 6.63 3.76 0.84
C ASN A 28 6.65 2.22 0.73
N ILE A 29 7.64 1.63 0.04
CA ILE A 29 7.83 0.19 -0.06
C ILE A 29 8.56 -0.32 1.19
N VAL A 30 8.03 -1.36 1.81
CA VAL A 30 8.61 -2.04 2.98
C VAL A 30 9.39 -3.27 2.55
N SER A 31 8.84 -4.06 1.63
CA SER A 31 9.48 -5.26 1.11
C SER A 31 9.00 -5.60 -0.30
N GLU A 32 9.81 -6.38 -0.99
CA GLU A 32 9.54 -6.87 -2.34
C GLU A 32 9.74 -8.39 -2.39
N HIS A 33 8.81 -9.07 -3.03
CA HIS A 33 8.83 -10.53 -3.17
C HIS A 33 8.63 -10.90 -4.63
N TYR A 34 9.37 -11.92 -5.09
CA TYR A 34 9.38 -12.35 -6.48
C TYR A 34 9.20 -13.86 -6.56
N PHE A 35 8.37 -14.32 -7.48
CA PHE A 35 8.11 -15.73 -7.76
C PHE A 35 7.49 -15.89 -9.15
N THR A 36 7.61 -17.06 -9.76
CA THR A 36 6.87 -17.41 -10.98
C THR A 36 5.50 -18.00 -10.66
N ALA A 37 4.58 -18.06 -11.63
CA ALA A 37 3.33 -18.79 -11.42
C ALA A 37 3.61 -20.28 -11.08
N GLY A 38 4.66 -20.86 -11.68
CA GLY A 38 5.13 -22.21 -11.39
C GLY A 38 5.58 -22.38 -9.94
N ASP A 39 6.39 -21.46 -9.42
CA ASP A 39 6.79 -21.42 -7.99
C ASP A 39 5.55 -21.41 -7.07
N GLY A 40 4.52 -20.65 -7.46
CA GLY A 40 3.25 -20.58 -6.74
C GLY A 40 2.53 -21.93 -6.66
N VAL A 41 2.47 -22.67 -7.78
CA VAL A 41 1.88 -24.02 -7.82
C VAL A 41 2.71 -25.01 -7.00
N VAL A 42 4.02 -25.03 -7.17
CA VAL A 42 4.95 -25.89 -6.42
C VAL A 42 4.83 -25.64 -4.92
N GLY A 43 4.74 -24.38 -4.49
CA GLY A 43 4.57 -24.01 -3.08
C GLY A 43 3.29 -24.58 -2.47
N VAL A 44 2.17 -24.59 -3.21
CA VAL A 44 0.91 -25.18 -2.74
C VAL A 44 1.02 -26.70 -2.59
N LEU A 45 1.62 -27.38 -3.55
CA LEU A 45 1.84 -28.83 -3.51
C LEU A 45 2.72 -29.22 -2.31
N ALA A 46 3.84 -28.53 -2.12
CA ALA A 46 4.78 -28.80 -1.03
C ALA A 46 4.13 -28.64 0.36
N VAL A 47 3.27 -27.63 0.55
CA VAL A 47 2.55 -27.42 1.82
C VAL A 47 1.49 -28.49 2.06
N ALA A 48 0.79 -28.95 1.02
CA ALA A 48 -0.21 -30.00 1.14
C ALA A 48 0.42 -31.34 1.58
N ASP A 49 1.54 -31.71 0.95
CA ASP A 49 2.30 -32.91 1.29
C ASP A 49 2.82 -32.87 2.72
N ALA A 50 3.41 -31.74 3.14
CA ALA A 50 3.94 -31.57 4.50
C ALA A 50 2.87 -31.62 5.60
N GLN A 51 1.63 -31.22 5.29
CA GLN A 51 0.53 -31.21 6.26
C GLN A 51 -0.32 -32.48 6.25
N GLY A 52 0.02 -33.48 5.42
CA GLY A 52 -0.78 -34.70 5.26
C GLY A 52 -2.21 -34.43 4.82
N LYS A 53 -2.48 -33.23 4.28
CA LYS A 53 -3.79 -32.85 3.77
C LYS A 53 -3.92 -33.44 2.38
N GLN A 54 -4.90 -34.31 2.17
CA GLN A 54 -5.34 -34.55 0.80
C GLN A 54 -5.72 -33.20 0.20
N LEU A 55 -5.13 -32.88 -0.95
CA LEU A 55 -5.33 -31.68 -1.75
C LEU A 55 -6.75 -31.70 -2.32
N GLY A 56 -7.75 -31.75 -1.44
CA GLY A 56 -9.17 -31.83 -1.79
C GLY A 56 -9.52 -30.60 -2.62
N ASP A 57 -9.96 -30.86 -3.85
CA ASP A 57 -10.58 -29.96 -4.84
C ASP A 57 -9.89 -28.63 -5.19
N LYS A 58 -8.79 -28.23 -4.54
CA LYS A 58 -8.20 -26.88 -4.68
C LYS A 58 -7.05 -26.77 -5.68
N VAL A 59 -6.42 -27.88 -6.05
CA VAL A 59 -5.41 -27.95 -7.12
C VAL A 59 -5.57 -29.33 -7.77
N GLN A 60 -5.98 -29.35 -9.04
CA GLN A 60 -6.18 -30.60 -9.80
C GLN A 60 -4.89 -31.12 -10.45
N LEU A 61 -3.75 -30.44 -10.26
CA LEU A 61 -2.50 -30.72 -10.95
C LEU A 61 -1.51 -31.47 -10.04
N ARG A 62 -0.91 -32.53 -10.55
CA ARG A 62 0.27 -33.17 -9.94
C ARG A 62 1.54 -32.39 -10.34
N ALA A 63 2.62 -32.54 -9.59
CA ALA A 63 3.89 -31.86 -9.88
C ALA A 63 4.44 -32.15 -11.30
N ALA A 64 4.16 -33.33 -11.86
CA ALA A 64 4.55 -33.70 -13.23
C ALA A 64 3.64 -33.11 -14.33
N GLU A 65 2.59 -32.37 -13.96
CA GLU A 65 1.57 -31.82 -14.87
C GLU A 65 1.58 -30.28 -14.88
N ILE A 66 2.53 -29.65 -14.20
CA ILE A 66 2.66 -28.19 -14.18
C ILE A 66 3.12 -27.75 -15.57
N PRO A 67 2.35 -26.90 -16.30
CA PRO A 67 2.76 -26.43 -17.61
C PRO A 67 3.97 -25.50 -17.54
N ASP A 68 4.94 -25.69 -18.45
CA ASP A 68 6.18 -24.90 -18.53
C ASP A 68 5.90 -23.38 -18.71
N GLU A 69 4.75 -23.02 -19.28
CA GLU A 69 4.33 -21.62 -19.45
C GLU A 69 4.19 -20.86 -18.12
N LEU A 70 3.93 -21.56 -17.02
CA LEU A 70 3.81 -20.96 -15.70
C LEU A 70 5.16 -20.44 -15.17
N ASP A 71 6.29 -20.98 -15.65
CA ASP A 71 7.62 -20.50 -15.28
C ASP A 71 8.01 -19.22 -16.03
N LEU A 72 7.29 -18.87 -17.09
CA LEU A 72 7.52 -17.66 -17.89
C LEU A 72 6.83 -16.42 -17.31
N LEU A 73 5.94 -16.59 -16.34
CA LEU A 73 5.16 -15.52 -15.72
C LEU A 73 5.76 -15.15 -14.37
N THR A 74 6.53 -14.07 -14.31
CA THR A 74 7.14 -13.54 -13.08
C THR A 74 6.21 -12.53 -12.42
N PHE A 75 6.00 -12.69 -11.12
CA PHE A 75 5.32 -11.72 -10.25
C PHE A 75 6.34 -10.93 -9.42
N CYS A 76 6.03 -9.67 -9.20
CA CYS A 76 6.60 -8.81 -8.17
C CYS A 76 5.48 -8.40 -7.22
N VAL A 77 5.68 -8.57 -5.92
CA VAL A 77 4.72 -8.22 -4.88
C VAL A 77 5.38 -7.24 -3.93
N LEU A 78 4.88 -6.01 -3.91
CA LEU A 78 5.33 -4.92 -3.04
C LEU A 78 4.40 -4.81 -1.84
N ILE A 79 4.97 -4.83 -0.63
CA ILE A 79 4.24 -4.51 0.61
C ILE A 79 4.50 -3.04 0.95
N LEU A 80 3.44 -2.24 1.07
CA LEU A 80 3.53 -0.83 1.41
C LEU A 80 3.50 -0.59 2.93
N ARG A 81 3.91 0.59 3.38
CA ARG A 81 3.94 0.94 4.83
C ARG A 81 2.63 0.76 5.57
N ASN A 82 1.50 0.90 4.89
CA ASN A 82 0.17 0.71 5.48
C ASN A 82 -0.32 -0.76 5.43
N GLY A 83 0.53 -1.69 5.00
CA GLY A 83 0.20 -3.11 4.81
C GLY A 83 -0.54 -3.42 3.50
N PHE A 84 -0.85 -2.43 2.67
CA PHE A 84 -1.45 -2.67 1.36
C PHE A 84 -0.44 -3.33 0.41
N THR A 85 -0.90 -4.21 -0.45
CA THR A 85 -0.06 -4.95 -1.38
C THR A 85 -0.31 -4.50 -2.81
N VAL A 86 0.76 -4.27 -3.58
CA VAL A 86 0.70 -3.96 -5.01
C VAL A 86 1.47 -5.01 -5.78
N THR A 87 0.84 -5.59 -6.81
CA THR A 87 1.48 -6.59 -7.65
C THR A 87 1.85 -6.02 -9.01
N GLY A 88 2.92 -6.52 -9.61
CA GLY A 88 3.24 -6.31 -11.01
C GLY A 88 3.67 -7.62 -11.64
N GLU A 89 3.39 -7.77 -12.92
CA GLU A 89 3.56 -9.04 -13.62
C GLU A 89 4.41 -8.82 -14.87
N SER A 90 5.26 -9.79 -15.19
CA SER A 90 6.01 -9.85 -16.44
C SER A 90 5.82 -11.23 -17.06
N ALA A 91 5.18 -11.27 -18.23
CA ALA A 91 5.00 -12.48 -19.00
C ALA A 91 6.02 -12.52 -20.15
N CYS A 92 6.89 -13.51 -20.17
CA CYS A 92 7.80 -13.72 -21.30
C CYS A 92 7.05 -14.39 -22.46
N ALA A 93 7.27 -13.91 -23.69
CA ALA A 93 6.58 -14.40 -24.87
C ALA A 93 7.19 -15.70 -25.45
N SER A 94 8.44 -16.02 -25.11
CA SER A 94 9.16 -17.19 -25.63
C SER A 94 10.12 -17.73 -24.57
N PRO A 95 10.08 -19.04 -24.24
CA PRO A 95 10.99 -19.66 -23.27
C PRO A 95 12.47 -19.45 -23.61
N GLU A 96 12.82 -19.44 -24.89
CA GLU A 96 14.20 -19.28 -25.37
C GLU A 96 14.80 -17.91 -25.03
N ASN A 97 13.93 -16.91 -24.83
CA ASN A 97 14.32 -15.55 -24.46
C ASN A 97 14.03 -15.24 -22.99
N PHE A 98 13.74 -16.26 -22.17
CA PHE A 98 13.46 -16.07 -20.77
C PHE A 98 14.73 -15.64 -20.01
N ASP A 99 14.64 -14.47 -19.36
CA ASP A 99 15.63 -13.96 -18.43
C ASP A 99 14.92 -13.58 -17.13
N ALA A 100 15.19 -14.34 -16.08
CA ALA A 100 14.56 -14.17 -14.77
C ALA A 100 14.87 -12.80 -14.14
N GLU A 101 16.07 -12.26 -14.34
CA GLU A 101 16.41 -10.93 -13.83
C GLU A 101 15.65 -9.85 -14.58
N MET A 102 15.54 -9.97 -15.91
CA MET A 102 14.76 -9.04 -16.72
C MET A 102 13.28 -9.11 -16.36
N GLY A 103 12.73 -10.31 -16.18
CA GLY A 103 11.35 -10.52 -15.75
C GLY A 103 11.05 -9.83 -14.41
N ARG A 104 11.95 -9.95 -13.42
CA ARG A 104 11.83 -9.25 -12.14
C ARG A 104 11.85 -7.74 -12.30
N LYS A 105 12.77 -7.19 -13.11
CA LYS A 105 12.85 -5.75 -13.36
C LYS A 105 11.57 -5.20 -13.99
N ILE A 106 11.02 -5.89 -14.98
CA ILE A 106 9.77 -5.50 -15.65
C ILE A 106 8.59 -5.64 -14.70
N ALA A 107 8.48 -6.74 -13.96
CA ALA A 107 7.41 -6.96 -12.99
C ALA A 107 7.42 -5.86 -11.91
N ARG A 108 8.59 -5.50 -11.39
CA ARG A 108 8.74 -4.38 -10.45
C ARG A 108 8.31 -3.06 -11.06
N ALA A 109 8.77 -2.73 -12.26
CA ALA A 109 8.37 -1.49 -12.94
C ALA A 109 6.84 -1.42 -13.13
N ASN A 110 6.19 -2.54 -13.47
CA ASN A 110 4.74 -2.63 -13.57
C ASN A 110 4.03 -2.43 -12.22
N ALA A 111 4.59 -2.94 -11.12
CA ALA A 111 4.07 -2.70 -9.78
C ALA A 111 4.18 -1.20 -9.40
N ILE A 112 5.32 -0.56 -9.68
CA ILE A 112 5.53 0.89 -9.46
C ILE A 112 4.55 1.72 -10.29
N ASN A 113 4.32 1.36 -11.55
CA ASN A 113 3.33 2.02 -12.41
C ASN A 113 1.92 1.98 -11.81
N LYS A 114 1.54 0.89 -11.15
CA LYS A 114 0.27 0.77 -10.41
C LYS A 114 0.27 1.56 -9.10
N MET A 115 1.42 1.73 -8.44
CA MET A 115 1.53 2.54 -7.23
C MET A 115 1.28 4.03 -7.47
N TRP A 116 1.70 4.58 -8.62
CA TRP A 116 1.52 6.00 -8.96
C TRP A 116 0.07 6.52 -8.75
N PRO A 117 -0.97 5.93 -9.37
CA PRO A 117 -2.34 6.39 -9.15
C PRO A 117 -2.83 6.18 -7.71
N LEU A 118 -2.36 5.13 -7.02
CA LEU A 118 -2.73 4.87 -5.62
C LEU A 118 -2.15 5.93 -4.67
N MET A 119 -0.87 6.26 -4.83
CA MET A 119 -0.23 7.31 -4.05
C MET A 119 -0.78 8.69 -4.39
N GLY A 120 -1.09 8.94 -5.67
CA GLY A 120 -1.77 10.16 -6.09
C GLY A 120 -3.15 10.33 -5.44
N TYR A 121 -3.94 9.25 -5.39
CA TYR A 121 -5.22 9.24 -4.69
C TYR A 121 -5.05 9.46 -3.17
N ALA A 122 -4.08 8.79 -2.55
CA ALA A 122 -3.79 8.96 -1.12
C ALA A 122 -3.38 10.40 -0.79
N LEU A 123 -2.53 11.02 -1.62
CA LEU A 123 -2.18 12.43 -1.49
C LEU A 123 -3.41 13.33 -1.63
N LYS A 124 -4.25 13.09 -2.64
CA LYS A 124 -5.47 13.87 -2.85
C LYS A 124 -6.41 13.80 -1.65
N ASN A 125 -6.53 12.63 -1.02
CA ASN A 125 -7.31 12.47 0.21
C ASN A 125 -6.72 13.28 1.37
N ARG A 126 -5.39 13.29 1.56
CA ARG A 126 -4.76 14.15 2.59
C ARG A 126 -5.03 15.63 2.33
N LEU A 127 -4.91 16.06 1.08
CA LEU A 127 -5.15 17.45 0.69
C LEU A 127 -6.62 17.87 0.82
N ALA A 128 -7.57 16.95 0.72
CA ALA A 128 -9.00 17.23 0.97
C ALA A 128 -9.27 17.54 2.46
N GLY A 129 -8.39 17.10 3.36
CA GLY A 129 -8.53 17.29 4.80
C GLY A 129 -9.57 16.36 5.44
N PRO A 130 -9.83 16.53 6.74
CA PRO A 130 -10.77 15.70 7.49
C PRO A 130 -12.22 15.99 7.09
N THR A 131 -13.02 14.92 7.05
CA THR A 131 -14.46 14.99 6.82
C THR A 131 -15.20 15.48 8.07
N ASP A 132 -16.43 15.98 7.90
CA ASP A 132 -17.26 16.39 9.04
C ASP A 132 -17.57 15.22 9.99
N GLU A 133 -17.63 13.99 9.47
CA GLU A 133 -17.75 12.78 10.29
C GLU A 133 -16.50 12.55 11.15
N GLN A 134 -15.30 12.71 10.59
CA GLN A 134 -14.04 12.58 11.34
C GLN A 134 -13.95 13.66 12.44
N VAL A 135 -14.33 14.90 12.12
CA VAL A 135 -14.42 15.98 13.10
C VAL A 135 -15.45 15.65 14.18
N GLY A 136 -16.64 15.17 13.80
CA GLY A 136 -17.70 14.77 14.71
C GLY A 136 -17.25 13.65 15.66
N ARG A 137 -16.62 12.60 15.15
CA ARG A 137 -16.05 11.50 15.95
C ARG A 137 -14.97 11.97 16.92
N PHE A 138 -14.14 12.93 16.50
CA PHE A 138 -13.13 13.53 17.38
C PHE A 138 -13.80 14.33 18.50
N LEU A 139 -14.80 15.15 18.18
CA LEU A 139 -15.53 15.95 19.16
C LEU A 139 -16.32 15.08 20.14
N THR A 140 -16.82 13.92 19.72
CA THR A 140 -17.54 12.98 20.60
C THR A 140 -16.63 11.97 21.30
N TRP A 141 -15.31 12.11 21.18
CA TRP A 141 -14.37 11.24 21.87
C TRP A 141 -14.63 11.26 23.39
N PRO A 142 -14.76 10.10 24.04
CA PRO A 142 -14.98 10.02 25.48
C PRO A 142 -13.72 10.49 26.21
N VAL A 143 -13.85 11.49 27.06
CA VAL A 143 -12.72 12.02 27.83
C VAL A 143 -12.40 11.02 28.95
N PRO A 144 -11.16 10.51 29.02
CA PRO A 144 -10.73 9.62 30.09
C PRO A 144 -10.94 10.27 31.46
N ALA A 145 -11.33 9.45 32.44
CA ALA A 145 -11.70 9.91 33.77
C ALA A 145 -10.51 10.45 34.58
N ASP A 146 -9.28 10.43 34.06
CA ASP A 146 -8.03 10.94 34.62
C ASP A 146 -7.55 12.25 33.95
N VAL A 147 -8.22 12.71 32.88
CA VAL A 147 -7.86 13.92 32.14
C VAL A 147 -8.65 15.12 32.65
N TYR A 148 -7.97 16.06 33.34
CA TYR A 148 -8.57 17.22 34.01
C TYR A 148 -7.93 18.56 33.61
N PRO A 149 -8.23 19.11 32.42
CA PRO A 149 -7.59 20.34 31.95
C PRO A 149 -7.91 21.58 32.79
N ASP A 150 -9.03 21.55 33.52
CA ASP A 150 -9.54 22.58 34.41
C ASP A 150 -9.24 22.29 35.91
N GLY A 151 -8.47 21.22 36.19
CA GLY A 151 -8.18 20.78 37.55
C GLY A 151 -9.33 20.07 38.26
N THR A 152 -10.47 19.85 37.60
CA THR A 152 -11.64 19.17 38.18
C THR A 152 -11.79 17.76 37.61
N PRO A 153 -11.98 16.73 38.48
CA PRO A 153 -12.18 15.37 38.01
C PRO A 153 -13.36 15.22 37.03
N GLY A 154 -13.08 14.72 35.83
CA GLY A 154 -14.08 14.34 34.84
C GLY A 154 -14.98 13.21 35.33
N GLN A 155 -16.29 13.38 35.17
CA GLN A 155 -17.30 12.37 35.51
C GLN A 155 -17.37 11.28 34.43
N PRO A 156 -17.71 10.01 34.78
CA PRO A 156 -17.95 8.96 33.80
C PRO A 156 -19.03 9.35 32.78
N GLY A 157 -18.79 9.08 31.49
CA GLY A 157 -19.74 9.39 30.41
C GLY A 157 -19.62 10.80 29.83
N ARG A 158 -18.64 11.60 30.24
CA ARG A 158 -18.33 12.89 29.60
C ARG A 158 -17.80 12.67 28.18
N THR A 159 -18.59 13.08 27.19
CA THR A 159 -18.17 13.22 25.79
C THR A 159 -17.99 14.70 25.46
N GLY A 160 -17.15 15.03 24.49
CA GLY A 160 -16.87 16.44 24.19
C GLY A 160 -15.54 16.89 24.76
N THR A 161 -14.71 17.48 23.92
CA THR A 161 -13.60 18.30 24.43
C THR A 161 -14.22 19.64 24.84
N ASN A 162 -14.27 19.98 26.13
CA ASN A 162 -14.49 21.39 26.54
C ASN A 162 -13.26 22.28 26.18
N LEU A 163 -12.34 21.75 25.37
CA LEU A 163 -11.06 22.32 24.99
C LEU A 163 -11.09 22.98 23.61
N MET A 164 -11.96 22.55 22.69
CA MET A 164 -11.91 22.97 21.29
C MET A 164 -13.31 23.04 20.65
N SER A 165 -13.54 24.07 19.84
CA SER A 165 -14.66 24.17 18.91
C SER A 165 -14.46 23.28 17.67
N ALA A 166 -15.52 23.00 16.92
CA ALA A 166 -15.44 22.21 15.69
C ALA A 166 -14.43 22.76 14.65
N PRO A 167 -14.33 24.08 14.40
CA PRO A 167 -13.27 24.65 13.57
C PRO A 167 -11.85 24.37 14.12
N GLN A 168 -11.64 24.47 15.43
CA GLN A 168 -10.35 24.20 16.06
C GLN A 168 -9.98 22.71 15.96
N ALA A 169 -10.94 21.80 16.20
CA ALA A 169 -10.75 20.37 16.02
C ALA A 169 -10.41 20.02 14.57
N LYS A 170 -11.09 20.62 13.59
CA LYS A 170 -10.80 20.45 12.17
C LYS A 170 -9.37 20.89 11.83
N ALA A 171 -8.95 22.06 12.31
CA ALA A 171 -7.59 22.56 12.08
C ALA A 171 -6.52 21.64 12.70
N MET A 172 -6.78 21.12 13.91
CA MET A 172 -5.88 20.15 14.57
C MET A 172 -5.80 18.84 13.80
N LEU A 173 -6.94 18.29 13.35
CA LEU A 173 -6.97 17.08 12.53
C LEU A 173 -6.27 17.29 11.19
N GLN A 174 -6.43 18.46 10.55
CA GLN A 174 -5.69 18.82 9.34
C GLN A 174 -4.18 18.83 9.58
N TYR A 175 -3.72 19.38 10.71
CA TYR A 175 -2.31 19.37 11.08
C TYR A 175 -1.77 17.94 11.25
N VAL A 176 -2.53 17.05 11.89
CA VAL A 176 -2.11 15.65 12.10
C VAL A 176 -2.13 14.83 10.81
N LEU A 177 -3.14 15.01 9.96
CA LEU A 177 -3.34 14.23 8.74
C LEU A 177 -2.53 14.75 7.53
N GLY A 178 -2.12 16.02 7.57
CA GLY A 178 -1.37 16.69 6.50
C GLY A 178 0.15 16.58 6.63
N GLY A 179 0.66 15.92 7.67
CA GLY A 179 2.08 15.61 7.86
C GLY A 179 2.63 14.59 6.86
#